data_AF-A0A1F4DJP2-F1
#
_entry.id   AF-A0A1F4DJP2-F1
#
_cell.length_a   1.000
_cell.length_b   1.000
_cell.length_c   1.000
_cell.angle_alpha   90.00
_cell.angle_beta   90.00
_cell.angle_gamma   90.00
#
_symmetry.space_group_name_H-M   'P 1'
#
loop_
_entity.id
_entity.type
_entity.pdbx_description
1 polymer ?
#
loop_
_entity_poly.entity_id
_entity_poly.type
_entity_poly.pdbx_seq_one_letter_code
_entity_poly.pdbx_strand_id
1 'polypeptide(L)'
;MRPISKYFSRKHQDTFKAALPGLRKLVGITPFANHDQKYGAVGNTLRAYRNFSKPPSVVFRKWAEEVCGHRSTSEFASDLERHLASRAAFLRWHATLARGLQHVWRREQGRPLKFAQQFKLVDLFIKWLSEHDFGNASVKKGFIEHANCALDRQILAKLNECLSRALPMASPSMGHISNEHTYDFCQDLIADFARTRRGTPLLFDYWAWKRGG
;
A
#
# COMPACT_ATOMS: atom_id res chain seq x y z
N MET A 1 18.51 19.93 13.22
CA MET A 1 18.29 18.45 13.28
C MET A 1 19.13 17.82 12.17
N ARG A 2 19.96 16.79 12.43
CA ARG A 2 20.76 16.15 11.36
C ARG A 2 19.81 15.39 10.42
N PRO A 3 20.00 15.44 9.08
CA PRO A 3 19.09 14.78 8.15
C PRO A 3 19.13 13.26 8.33
N ILE A 4 17.97 12.60 8.27
CA ILE A 4 17.85 11.14 8.41
C ILE A 4 18.62 10.39 7.32
N SER A 5 18.85 11.04 6.18
CA SER A 5 19.55 10.47 5.02
C SER A 5 20.98 10.02 5.30
N LYS A 6 21.65 10.54 6.33
CA LYS A 6 22.98 10.08 6.75
C LYS A 6 22.99 8.62 7.24
N TYR A 7 21.83 8.07 7.61
CA TYR A 7 21.69 6.69 8.04
C TYR A 7 21.32 5.74 6.89
N PHE A 8 21.04 6.28 5.70
CA PHE A 8 20.66 5.44 4.57
C PHE A 8 21.83 4.57 4.09
N SER A 9 21.56 3.28 3.95
CA SER A 9 22.51 2.31 3.43
C SER A 9 22.73 2.53 1.93
N ARG A 10 23.96 2.94 1.56
CA ARG A 10 24.34 3.16 0.15
C ARG A 10 24.11 1.91 -0.71
N LYS A 11 24.47 0.73 -0.19
CA LYS A 11 24.23 -0.57 -0.86
C LYS A 11 22.75 -0.72 -1.23
N HIS A 12 21.83 -0.51 -0.29
CA HIS A 12 20.40 -0.65 -0.55
C HIS A 12 19.89 0.41 -1.53
N GLN A 13 20.36 1.66 -1.41
CA GLN A 13 20.01 2.70 -2.37
C GLN A 13 20.41 2.35 -3.80
N ASP A 14 21.60 1.80 -4.00
CA ASP A 14 22.10 1.45 -5.34
C ASP A 14 21.30 0.26 -5.93
N THR A 15 20.99 -0.75 -5.11
CA THR A 15 20.13 -1.87 -5.55
C THR A 15 18.70 -1.43 -5.87
N PHE A 16 18.14 -0.50 -5.08
CA PHE A 16 16.83 0.08 -5.35
C PHE A 16 16.83 0.87 -6.65
N LYS A 17 17.83 1.76 -6.84
CA LYS A 17 18.02 2.55 -8.07
C LYS A 17 18.08 1.66 -9.31
N ALA A 18 18.85 0.58 -9.26
CA ALA A 18 19.00 -0.37 -10.36
C ALA A 18 17.68 -1.06 -10.73
N ALA A 19 16.81 -1.32 -9.75
CA ALA A 19 15.52 -1.96 -9.97
C ALA A 19 14.44 -1.02 -10.56
N LEU A 20 14.55 0.30 -10.36
CA LEU A 20 13.50 1.28 -10.71
C LEU A 20 12.94 1.16 -12.14
N PRO A 21 13.74 0.97 -13.21
CA PRO A 21 13.20 0.81 -14.56
C PRO A 21 12.28 -0.40 -14.68
N GLY A 22 12.62 -1.52 -14.05
CA GLY A 22 11.78 -2.73 -14.03
C GLY A 22 10.52 -2.53 -13.19
N LEU A 23 10.63 -1.91 -12.02
CA LEU A 23 9.51 -1.69 -11.10
C LEU A 23 8.43 -0.80 -11.74
N ARG A 24 8.82 0.25 -12.48
CA ARG A 24 7.85 1.12 -13.20
C ARG A 24 7.07 0.37 -14.29
N LYS A 25 7.63 -0.70 -14.83
CA LYS A 25 6.95 -1.57 -15.80
C LYS A 25 5.94 -2.51 -15.14
N LEU A 26 5.86 -2.58 -13.81
CA LEU A 26 4.84 -3.37 -13.11
C LEU A 26 3.53 -2.61 -12.89
N VAL A 27 3.52 -1.29 -13.12
CA VAL A 27 2.36 -0.42 -12.89
C VAL A 27 1.59 -0.24 -14.20
N GLY A 28 0.28 -0.45 -14.16
CA GLY A 28 -0.63 -0.31 -15.30
C GLY A 28 -0.28 -1.24 -16.45
N ILE A 29 -0.26 -2.55 -16.18
CA ILE A 29 0.04 -3.59 -17.18
C ILE A 29 -1.13 -4.53 -17.46
N THR A 30 -2.03 -4.72 -16.50
CA THR A 30 -3.14 -5.66 -16.63
C THR A 30 -4.41 -4.88 -16.93
N PRO A 31 -5.15 -5.18 -18.01
CA PRO A 31 -6.43 -4.51 -18.25
C PRO A 31 -7.34 -4.57 -17.01
N PHE A 32 -7.90 -3.44 -16.60
CA PHE A 32 -8.79 -3.41 -15.45
C PHE A 32 -10.08 -4.20 -15.71
N ALA A 33 -10.44 -5.06 -14.77
CA ALA A 33 -11.72 -5.77 -14.74
C ALA A 33 -12.39 -5.54 -13.38
N ASN A 34 -13.68 -5.17 -13.40
CA ASN A 34 -14.44 -4.82 -12.18
C ASN A 34 -14.59 -5.98 -11.18
N HIS A 35 -14.36 -7.21 -11.63
CA HIS A 35 -14.58 -8.44 -10.86
C HIS A 35 -13.30 -9.29 -10.81
N ASP A 36 -12.37 -8.94 -9.93
CA ASP A 36 -11.22 -9.79 -9.57
C ASP A 36 -11.53 -10.51 -8.26
N GLN A 37 -11.20 -11.79 -8.16
CA GLN A 37 -11.43 -12.57 -6.94
C GLN A 37 -10.49 -12.19 -5.78
N LYS A 38 -9.42 -11.42 -6.01
CA LYS A 38 -8.33 -11.23 -5.05
C LYS A 38 -8.16 -9.80 -4.53
N TYR A 39 -8.43 -8.77 -5.33
CA TYR A 39 -8.32 -7.35 -4.94
C TYR A 39 -7.03 -7.00 -4.13
N GLY A 40 -5.91 -7.68 -4.42
CA GLY A 40 -4.62 -7.47 -3.75
C GLY A 40 -4.40 -8.17 -2.39
N ALA A 41 -5.44 -8.68 -1.73
CA ALA A 41 -5.29 -9.37 -0.44
C ALA A 41 -5.53 -10.88 -0.56
N VAL A 42 -4.44 -11.66 -0.59
CA VAL A 42 -4.49 -13.13 -0.73
C VAL A 42 -4.42 -13.87 0.62
N GLY A 43 -4.64 -15.19 0.58
CA GLY A 43 -4.83 -16.04 1.77
C GLY A 43 -3.77 -15.91 2.86
N ASN A 44 -2.49 -15.69 2.54
CA ASN A 44 -1.44 -15.49 3.54
C ASN A 44 -1.61 -14.18 4.32
N THR A 45 -2.00 -13.09 3.65
CA THR A 45 -2.33 -11.82 4.30
C THR A 45 -3.53 -12.00 5.21
N LEU A 46 -4.54 -12.73 4.74
CA LEU A 46 -5.82 -12.84 5.45
C LEU A 46 -5.82 -13.87 6.59
N ARG A 47 -4.84 -14.79 6.61
CA ARG A 47 -4.64 -15.76 7.71
C ARG A 47 -4.44 -15.08 9.07
N ALA A 48 -3.87 -13.88 9.09
CA ALA A 48 -3.71 -13.07 10.30
C ALA A 48 -5.05 -12.67 10.95
N TYR A 49 -6.17 -12.84 10.25
CA TYR A 49 -7.52 -12.50 10.70
C TYR A 49 -8.39 -13.74 10.93
N ARG A 50 -7.82 -14.95 11.07
CA ARG A 50 -8.59 -16.20 11.21
C ARG A 50 -9.52 -16.27 12.42
N ASN A 51 -9.31 -15.44 13.44
CA ASN A 51 -10.12 -15.45 14.68
C ASN A 51 -11.43 -14.65 14.56
N PHE A 52 -11.78 -14.20 13.36
CA PHE A 52 -13.03 -13.50 13.07
C PHE A 52 -14.14 -14.49 12.70
N SER A 53 -15.40 -14.12 12.91
CA SER A 53 -16.55 -15.03 12.78
C SER A 53 -16.86 -15.37 11.32
N LYS A 54 -16.72 -14.41 10.41
CA LYS A 54 -16.86 -14.63 8.96
C LYS A 54 -15.50 -14.75 8.28
N PRO A 55 -15.38 -15.48 7.15
CA PRO A 55 -14.15 -15.54 6.37
C PRO A 55 -13.65 -14.13 6.00
N PRO A 56 -12.46 -13.70 6.46
CA PRO A 56 -11.94 -12.35 6.22
C PRO A 56 -11.83 -12.01 4.73
N SER A 57 -11.56 -13.00 3.89
CA SER A 57 -11.53 -12.85 2.43
C SER A 57 -12.87 -12.44 1.85
N VAL A 58 -13.98 -12.97 2.37
CA VAL A 58 -15.32 -12.65 1.89
C VAL A 58 -15.67 -11.22 2.26
N VAL A 59 -15.40 -10.82 3.51
CA VAL A 59 -15.67 -9.45 3.97
C VAL A 59 -14.81 -8.42 3.24
N PHE A 60 -13.52 -8.71 3.03
CA PHE A 60 -12.64 -7.83 2.28
C PHE A 60 -13.07 -7.67 0.81
N ARG A 61 -13.38 -8.78 0.12
CA ARG A 61 -13.86 -8.74 -1.27
C ARG A 61 -15.15 -7.95 -1.40
N LYS A 62 -16.11 -8.16 -0.50
CA LYS A 62 -17.37 -7.40 -0.48
C LYS A 62 -17.10 -5.90 -0.42
N TRP A 63 -16.20 -5.45 0.46
CA TRP A 63 -15.81 -4.04 0.52
C TRP A 63 -15.11 -3.57 -0.77
N ALA A 64 -14.18 -4.35 -1.32
CA ALA A 64 -13.47 -3.98 -2.54
C ALA A 64 -14.40 -3.89 -3.77
N GLU A 65 -15.37 -4.80 -3.87
CA GLU A 65 -16.45 -4.78 -4.85
C GLU A 65 -17.32 -3.53 -4.70
N GLU A 66 -17.70 -3.16 -3.47
CA GLU A 66 -18.42 -1.91 -3.18
C GLU A 66 -17.62 -0.67 -3.61
N VAL A 67 -16.29 -0.68 -3.44
CA VAL A 67 -15.39 0.42 -3.86
C VAL A 67 -15.29 0.52 -5.38
N CYS A 68 -15.07 -0.58 -6.09
CA CYS A 68 -15.01 -0.56 -7.55
C CYS A 68 -16.39 -0.19 -8.14
N GLY A 69 -17.46 -0.68 -7.55
CA GLY A 69 -18.84 -0.45 -7.97
C GLY A 69 -19.15 -1.05 -9.34
N HIS A 70 -20.42 -0.95 -9.76
CA HIS A 70 -20.87 -1.29 -11.11
C HIS A 70 -20.56 -0.16 -12.11
N ARG A 71 -19.38 0.47 -11.99
CA ARG A 71 -18.96 1.58 -12.85
C ARG A 71 -18.27 1.04 -14.09
N SER A 72 -18.43 1.70 -15.23
CA SER A 72 -17.56 1.43 -16.38
C SER A 72 -16.10 1.75 -16.04
N THR A 73 -15.16 1.12 -16.76
CA THR A 73 -13.72 1.37 -16.57
C THR A 73 -13.37 2.85 -16.71
N SER A 74 -13.99 3.57 -17.65
CA SER A 74 -13.77 5.01 -17.88
C SER A 74 -14.29 5.89 -16.74
N GLU A 75 -15.46 5.59 -16.19
CA GLU A 75 -16.01 6.31 -15.03
C GLU A 75 -15.12 6.12 -13.81
N PHE A 76 -14.66 4.90 -13.56
CA PHE A 76 -13.77 4.63 -12.44
C PHE A 76 -12.38 5.25 -12.65
N ALA A 77 -11.84 5.23 -13.88
CA ALA A 77 -10.60 5.93 -14.22
C ALA A 77 -10.68 7.44 -13.95
N SER A 78 -11.80 8.07 -14.30
CA SER A 78 -12.03 9.50 -14.06
C SER A 78 -12.12 9.83 -12.57
N ASP A 79 -12.68 8.91 -11.77
CA ASP A 79 -12.70 9.04 -10.30
C ASP A 79 -11.31 8.89 -9.69
N LEU A 80 -10.54 7.90 -10.14
CA LEU A 80 -9.15 7.70 -9.74
C LEU A 80 -8.30 8.92 -10.10
N GLU A 81 -8.46 9.52 -11.26
CA GLU A 81 -7.70 10.71 -11.67
C GLU A 81 -7.88 11.86 -10.67
N ARG A 82 -9.11 12.12 -10.19
CA ARG A 82 -9.35 13.14 -9.16
C ARG A 82 -8.67 12.80 -7.83
N HIS A 83 -8.73 11.54 -7.43
CA HIS A 83 -8.13 11.07 -6.19
C HIS A 83 -6.60 11.01 -6.25
N LEU A 84 -6.04 10.88 -7.45
CA LEU A 84 -4.60 10.78 -7.69
C LEU A 84 -4.00 12.07 -8.29
N ALA A 85 -4.75 13.17 -8.32
CA ALA A 85 -4.26 14.46 -8.84
C ALA A 85 -3.21 15.13 -7.94
N SER A 86 -3.15 14.76 -6.66
CA SER A 86 -2.15 15.25 -5.72
C SER A 86 -2.00 14.31 -4.53
N ARG A 87 -0.88 14.44 -3.79
CA ARG A 87 -0.69 13.72 -2.53
C ARG A 87 -1.81 13.99 -1.52
N ALA A 88 -2.28 15.24 -1.40
CA ALA A 88 -3.35 15.60 -0.48
C ALA A 88 -4.70 14.97 -0.89
N ALA A 89 -5.00 14.92 -2.19
CA ALA A 89 -6.20 14.23 -2.69
C ALA A 89 -6.13 12.73 -2.42
N PHE A 90 -4.96 12.12 -2.64
CA PHE A 90 -4.74 10.70 -2.38
C PHE A 90 -4.93 10.37 -0.90
N LEU A 91 -4.37 11.16 0.02
CA LEU A 91 -4.52 10.93 1.46
C LEU A 91 -5.97 11.02 1.93
N ARG A 92 -6.76 11.97 1.39
CA ARG A 92 -8.20 12.04 1.68
C ARG A 92 -8.95 10.81 1.17
N TRP A 93 -8.63 10.37 -0.05
CA TRP A 93 -9.22 9.17 -0.63
C TRP A 93 -8.86 7.91 0.17
N HIS A 94 -7.59 7.75 0.51
CA HIS A 94 -7.07 6.68 1.36
C HIS A 94 -7.82 6.61 2.70
N ALA A 95 -7.99 7.75 3.38
CA ALA A 95 -8.74 7.81 4.62
C ALA A 95 -10.22 7.42 4.44
N THR A 96 -10.84 7.78 3.31
CA THR A 96 -12.20 7.35 2.97
C THR A 96 -12.28 5.85 2.73
N LEU A 97 -11.34 5.27 1.99
CA LEU A 97 -11.23 3.82 1.80
C LEU A 97 -11.07 3.09 3.14
N ALA A 98 -10.20 3.60 4.01
CA ALA A 98 -9.98 3.05 5.34
C ALA A 98 -11.27 3.09 6.17
N ARG A 99 -12.01 4.21 6.19
CA ARG A 99 -13.30 4.29 6.89
C ARG A 99 -14.35 3.34 6.30
N GLY A 100 -14.43 3.24 4.98
CA GLY A 100 -15.33 2.32 4.29
C GLY A 100 -15.06 0.86 4.66
N LEU A 101 -13.78 0.45 4.62
CA LEU A 101 -13.36 -0.89 5.03
C LEU A 101 -13.76 -1.13 6.48
N GLN A 102 -13.48 -0.17 7.36
CA GLN A 102 -13.76 -0.28 8.78
C GLN A 102 -15.27 -0.38 9.09
N HIS A 103 -16.11 0.29 8.30
CA HIS A 103 -17.57 0.21 8.40
C HIS A 103 -18.07 -1.17 7.99
N VAL A 104 -17.71 -1.65 6.79
CA VAL A 104 -18.10 -2.98 6.29
C VAL A 104 -17.60 -4.06 7.24
N TRP A 105 -16.35 -3.96 7.71
CA TRP A 105 -15.78 -4.95 8.62
C TRP A 105 -16.55 -5.03 9.94
N ARG A 106 -16.88 -3.90 10.58
CA ARG A 106 -17.68 -3.88 11.82
C ARG A 106 -19.06 -4.47 11.60
N ARG A 107 -19.74 -4.09 10.51
CA ARG A 107 -21.06 -4.61 10.16
C ARG A 107 -21.04 -6.12 10.01
N GLU A 108 -20.05 -6.67 9.31
CA GLU A 108 -19.99 -8.08 9.00
C GLU A 108 -19.47 -8.95 10.15
N GLN A 109 -18.54 -8.42 10.95
CA GLN A 109 -17.76 -9.18 11.94
C GLN A 109 -18.08 -8.84 13.40
N GLY A 110 -18.89 -7.81 13.66
CA GLY A 110 -19.25 -7.34 15.01
C GLY A 110 -18.13 -6.63 15.77
N ARG A 111 -16.91 -6.53 15.22
CA ARG A 111 -15.77 -5.85 15.85
C ARG A 111 -14.82 -5.23 14.82
N PRO A 112 -14.05 -4.19 15.19
CA PRO A 112 -13.17 -3.49 14.25
C PRO A 112 -11.88 -4.26 13.89
N LEU A 113 -11.24 -3.84 12.80
CA LEU A 113 -9.83 -4.12 12.56
C LEU A 113 -8.98 -3.30 13.52
N LYS A 114 -7.76 -3.78 13.81
CA LYS A 114 -6.75 -2.92 14.44
C LYS A 114 -6.25 -1.88 13.43
N PHE A 115 -5.78 -0.75 13.92
CA PHE A 115 -5.28 0.37 13.10
C PHE A 115 -4.32 -0.10 11.98
N ALA A 116 -3.22 -0.76 12.34
CA ALA A 116 -2.25 -1.32 11.38
C ALA A 116 -2.87 -2.21 10.30
N GLN A 117 -3.89 -3.00 10.67
CA GLN A 117 -4.50 -3.98 9.79
C GLN A 117 -5.41 -3.31 8.75
N GLN A 118 -6.15 -2.28 9.18
CA GLN A 118 -7.00 -1.48 8.32
C GLN A 118 -6.18 -0.82 7.20
N PHE A 119 -5.13 -0.09 7.55
CA PHE A 119 -4.29 0.61 6.58
C PHE A 119 -3.56 -0.36 5.65
N LYS A 120 -3.01 -1.46 6.19
CA LYS A 120 -2.39 -2.50 5.36
C LYS A 120 -3.32 -3.04 4.27
N LEU A 121 -4.57 -3.35 4.61
CA LEU A 121 -5.52 -3.89 3.64
C LEU A 121 -5.89 -2.87 2.56
N VAL A 122 -6.00 -1.59 2.93
CA VAL A 122 -6.21 -0.49 1.98
C VAL A 122 -5.00 -0.30 1.06
N ASP A 123 -3.79 -0.31 1.60
CA ASP A 123 -2.57 -0.15 0.79
C ASP A 123 -2.37 -1.32 -0.18
N LEU A 124 -2.69 -2.55 0.23
CA LEU A 124 -2.68 -3.72 -0.66
C LEU A 124 -3.72 -3.61 -1.77
N PHE A 125 -4.92 -3.10 -1.47
CA PHE A 125 -5.94 -2.82 -2.48
C PHE A 125 -5.46 -1.76 -3.48
N ILE A 126 -4.87 -0.66 -3.01
CA ILE A 126 -4.32 0.41 -3.85
C ILE A 126 -3.16 -0.09 -4.71
N LYS A 127 -2.27 -0.93 -4.15
CA LYS A 127 -1.21 -1.57 -4.93
C LYS A 127 -1.80 -2.43 -6.03
N TRP A 128 -2.81 -3.25 -5.73
CA TRP A 128 -3.51 -4.03 -6.75
C TRP A 128 -4.14 -3.14 -7.83
N LEU A 129 -4.81 -2.05 -7.46
CA LEU A 129 -5.30 -1.07 -8.44
C LEU A 129 -4.17 -0.55 -9.32
N SER A 130 -3.00 -0.24 -8.76
CA SER A 130 -1.87 0.28 -9.52
C SER A 130 -1.28 -0.70 -10.55
N GLU A 131 -1.53 -2.00 -10.41
CA GLU A 131 -1.13 -3.02 -11.41
C GLU A 131 -2.00 -2.94 -12.68
N HIS A 132 -3.18 -2.32 -12.58
CA HIS A 132 -4.16 -2.31 -13.65
C HIS A 132 -4.05 -1.08 -14.56
N ASP A 133 -4.25 -1.33 -15.86
CA ASP A 133 -4.36 -0.30 -16.89
C ASP A 133 -5.82 0.14 -17.01
N PHE A 134 -6.03 1.43 -16.79
CA PHE A 134 -7.31 2.12 -16.89
C PHE A 134 -7.45 2.91 -18.21
N GLY A 135 -6.49 2.78 -19.13
CA GLY A 135 -6.43 3.58 -20.36
C GLY A 135 -6.14 5.06 -20.12
N ASN A 136 -5.70 5.44 -18.91
CA ASN A 136 -5.42 6.81 -18.52
C ASN A 136 -4.01 6.92 -17.91
N ALA A 137 -3.11 7.60 -18.63
CA ALA A 137 -1.72 7.78 -18.20
C ALA A 137 -1.58 8.62 -16.92
N SER A 138 -2.49 9.57 -16.66
CA SER A 138 -2.53 10.37 -15.43
C SER A 138 -2.78 9.50 -14.22
N VAL A 139 -3.67 8.50 -14.32
CA VAL A 139 -3.95 7.54 -13.23
C VAL A 139 -2.70 6.72 -12.89
N LYS A 140 -2.03 6.16 -13.91
CA LYS A 140 -0.77 5.42 -13.72
C LYS A 140 0.31 6.28 -13.07
N LYS A 141 0.49 7.51 -13.55
CA LYS A 141 1.45 8.48 -12.98
C LYS A 141 1.09 8.80 -11.53
N GLY A 142 -0.17 9.09 -11.26
CA GLY A 142 -0.65 9.42 -9.93
C GLY A 142 -0.47 8.30 -8.92
N PHE A 143 -0.67 7.03 -9.31
CA PHE A 143 -0.32 5.88 -8.46
C PHE A 143 1.18 5.86 -8.14
N ILE A 144 2.05 6.01 -9.14
CA ILE A 144 3.50 6.03 -8.92
C ILE A 144 3.89 7.15 -7.96
N GLU A 145 3.35 8.36 -8.14
CA GLU A 145 3.75 9.55 -7.39
C GLU A 145 3.15 9.62 -5.98
N HIS A 146 1.97 9.04 -5.75
CA HIS A 146 1.22 9.29 -4.53
C HIS A 146 0.83 8.05 -3.74
N ALA A 147 0.85 6.84 -4.29
CA ALA A 147 0.47 5.65 -3.52
C ALA A 147 1.48 5.34 -2.40
N ASN A 148 0.93 4.89 -1.28
CA ASN A 148 1.69 4.45 -0.11
C ASN A 148 2.36 3.09 -0.35
N CYS A 149 3.31 2.75 0.53
CA CYS A 149 3.82 1.38 0.65
C CYS A 149 2.90 0.59 1.59
N ALA A 150 2.56 -0.65 1.24
CA ALA A 150 1.73 -1.53 2.07
C ALA A 150 2.56 -2.11 3.22
N LEU A 151 2.54 -1.42 4.36
CA LEU A 151 3.37 -1.81 5.50
C LEU A 151 3.04 -3.24 5.97
N ASP A 152 4.09 -4.05 6.07
CA ASP A 152 4.08 -5.36 6.70
C ASP A 152 5.42 -5.66 7.37
N ARG A 153 5.55 -6.84 7.99
CA ARG A 153 6.79 -7.26 8.62
C ARG A 153 8.00 -7.19 7.67
N GLN A 154 7.85 -7.62 6.42
CA GLN A 154 8.94 -7.62 5.44
C GLN A 154 9.33 -6.20 5.05
N ILE A 155 8.33 -5.34 4.79
CA ILE A 155 8.55 -3.93 4.49
C ILE A 155 9.26 -3.23 5.63
N LEU A 156 8.81 -3.43 6.88
CA LEU A 156 9.42 -2.81 8.06
C LEU A 156 10.84 -3.33 8.30
N ALA A 157 11.09 -4.62 8.08
CA ALA A 157 12.43 -5.19 8.14
C ALA A 157 13.34 -4.57 7.07
N LYS A 158 12.85 -4.47 5.83
CA LYS A 158 13.60 -3.86 4.71
C LYS A 158 13.87 -2.38 4.97
N LEU A 159 12.91 -1.64 5.50
CA LEU A 159 13.09 -0.25 5.91
C LEU A 159 14.20 -0.12 6.95
N ASN A 160 14.22 -0.99 7.96
CA ASN A 160 15.26 -0.96 8.98
C ASN A 160 16.65 -1.26 8.38
N GLU A 161 16.76 -2.21 7.46
CA GLU A 161 18.00 -2.47 6.70
C GLU A 161 18.43 -1.26 5.86
N CYS A 162 17.49 -0.61 5.18
CA CYS A 162 17.73 0.62 4.41
C CYS A 162 18.23 1.78 5.28
N LEU A 163 17.87 1.79 6.56
CA LEU A 163 18.33 2.76 7.56
C LEU A 163 19.56 2.26 8.35
N SER A 164 20.28 1.26 7.85
CA SER A 164 21.48 0.70 8.51
C SER A 164 21.19 0.22 9.94
N ARG A 165 19.98 -0.29 10.17
CA ARG A 165 19.46 -0.75 11.46
C ARG A 165 19.34 0.35 12.53
N ALA A 166 19.21 1.61 12.11
CA ALA A 166 19.09 2.75 13.01
C ALA A 166 17.71 2.87 13.69
N LEU A 167 16.67 2.16 13.22
CA LEU A 167 15.38 2.18 13.90
C LEU A 167 15.42 1.26 15.13
N PRO A 168 14.87 1.68 16.28
CA PRO A 168 14.79 0.88 17.50
C PRO A 168 13.71 -0.22 17.39
N MET A 169 13.73 -0.98 16.30
CA MET A 169 12.83 -2.10 16.03
C MET A 169 13.66 -3.36 15.76
N ALA A 170 14.05 -4.07 16.83
CA ALA A 170 14.84 -5.29 16.72
C ALA A 170 14.08 -6.43 16.02
N SER A 171 12.75 -6.44 16.10
CA SER A 171 11.88 -7.42 15.44
C SER A 171 10.62 -6.73 14.91
N PRO A 172 10.72 -5.97 13.80
CA PRO A 172 9.61 -5.15 13.32
C PRO A 172 8.36 -5.99 13.08
N SER A 173 7.23 -5.54 13.59
CA SER A 173 5.95 -6.21 13.41
C SER A 173 4.85 -5.18 13.18
N MET A 174 3.72 -5.61 12.63
CA MET A 174 2.55 -4.74 12.50
C MET A 174 2.02 -4.25 13.84
N GLY A 175 2.35 -4.92 14.94
CA GLY A 175 1.98 -4.46 16.29
C GLY A 175 2.66 -3.14 16.68
N HIS A 176 3.78 -2.78 16.05
CA HIS A 176 4.45 -1.50 16.31
C HIS A 176 3.72 -0.31 15.68
N ILE A 177 2.89 -0.53 14.66
CA ILE A 177 2.08 0.53 14.03
C ILE A 177 0.78 0.66 14.82
N SER A 178 0.85 1.28 16.00
CA SER A 178 -0.29 1.38 16.92
C SER A 178 -1.23 2.55 16.61
N ASN A 179 -0.75 3.56 15.88
CA ASN A 179 -1.47 4.81 15.60
C ASN A 179 -1.02 5.44 14.27
N GLU A 180 -1.72 6.50 13.88
CA GLU A 180 -1.48 7.28 12.66
C GLU A 180 -0.06 7.87 12.60
N HIS A 181 0.43 8.45 13.70
CA HIS A 181 1.79 9.01 13.73
C HIS A 181 2.87 7.97 13.42
N THR A 182 2.73 6.74 13.92
CA THR A 182 3.72 5.69 13.64
C THR A 182 3.63 5.20 12.19
N TYR A 183 2.41 5.12 11.66
CA TYR A 183 2.19 4.78 10.26
C TYR A 183 2.78 5.84 9.33
N ASP A 184 2.45 7.11 9.56
CA ASP A 184 2.95 8.24 8.78
C ASP A 184 4.47 8.33 8.86
N PHE A 185 5.04 8.18 10.06
CA PHE A 185 6.48 8.14 10.24
C PHE A 185 7.14 7.06 9.38
N CYS A 186 6.60 5.84 9.33
CA CYS A 186 7.12 4.80 8.45
C CYS A 186 6.97 5.16 6.96
N GLN A 187 5.83 5.72 6.53
CA GLN A 187 5.63 6.16 5.15
C GLN A 187 6.61 7.27 4.75
N ASP A 188 6.85 8.23 5.63
CA ASP A 188 7.77 9.34 5.41
C ASP A 188 9.21 8.87 5.30
N LEU A 189 9.65 7.94 6.16
CA LEU A 189 10.98 7.33 6.05
C LEU A 189 11.17 6.59 4.73
N ILE A 190 10.15 5.84 4.29
CA ILE A 190 10.17 5.16 2.99
C ILE A 190 10.23 6.18 1.86
N ALA A 191 9.42 7.23 1.92
CA ALA A 191 9.39 8.29 0.93
C ALA A 191 10.75 9.00 0.83
N ASP A 192 11.35 9.35 1.96
CA ASP A 192 12.67 9.99 2.02
C ASP A 192 13.76 9.09 1.45
N PHE A 193 13.77 7.80 1.84
CA PHE A 193 14.72 6.83 1.28
C PHE A 193 14.55 6.73 -0.24
N ALA A 194 13.33 6.52 -0.71
CA ALA A 194 13.05 6.30 -2.13
C ALA A 194 13.40 7.54 -2.98
N ARG A 195 13.10 8.74 -2.48
CA ARG A 195 13.33 10.01 -3.17
C ARG A 195 14.81 10.27 -3.44
N THR A 196 15.72 9.81 -2.57
CA THR A 196 17.17 9.94 -2.81
C THR A 196 17.63 9.34 -4.14
N ARG A 197 16.87 8.38 -4.69
CA ARG A 197 17.16 7.71 -5.96
C ARG A 197 16.04 7.88 -7.00
N ARG A 198 15.19 8.91 -6.86
CA ARG A 198 14.04 9.18 -7.76
C ARG A 198 13.01 8.04 -7.80
N GLY A 199 12.89 7.27 -6.72
CA GLY A 199 11.81 6.32 -6.51
C GLY A 199 10.67 6.94 -5.70
N THR A 200 9.66 6.12 -5.41
CA THR A 200 8.46 6.49 -4.64
C THR A 200 8.10 5.36 -3.67
N PRO A 201 7.21 5.59 -2.68
CA PRO A 201 6.80 4.55 -1.74
C PRO A 201 6.22 3.30 -2.41
N LEU A 202 5.40 3.47 -3.44
CA LEU A 202 4.88 2.34 -4.21
C LEU A 202 6.01 1.52 -4.87
N LEU A 203 7.00 2.18 -5.48
CA LEU A 203 8.12 1.46 -6.09
C LEU A 203 9.00 0.78 -5.03
N PHE A 204 9.15 1.39 -3.85
CA PHE A 204 9.80 0.74 -2.71
C PHE A 204 9.06 -0.53 -2.32
N ASP A 205 7.72 -0.51 -2.29
CA ASP A 205 6.90 -1.68 -1.98
C ASP A 205 7.17 -2.84 -2.94
N TYR A 206 7.12 -2.60 -4.26
CA TYR A 206 7.43 -3.61 -5.26
C TYR A 206 8.85 -4.17 -5.15
N TRP A 207 9.81 -3.35 -4.71
CA TRP A 207 11.20 -3.78 -4.54
C TRP A 207 11.43 -4.57 -3.25
N ALA A 208 10.83 -4.11 -2.16
CA ALA A 208 11.03 -4.64 -0.82
C ALA A 208 10.24 -5.94 -0.59
N TRP A 209 9.06 -6.04 -1.18
CA TRP A 209 8.15 -7.16 -1.00
C TRP A 209 8.52 -8.36 -1.86
N LYS A 210 8.67 -9.54 -1.26
CA LYS A 210 8.96 -10.81 -1.96
C LYS A 210 7.75 -11.74 -1.89
N ARG A 211 7.45 -12.41 -3.02
CA ARG A 211 6.42 -13.48 -3.07
C ARG A 211 6.84 -14.64 -2.17
N GLY A 212 5.88 -15.17 -1.39
CA GLY A 212 6.05 -16.41 -0.62
C GLY A 212 6.78 -16.27 0.72
N GLY A 213 6.92 -15.05 1.25
CA GLY A 213 7.55 -14.82 2.54
C GLY A 213 6.93 -15.58 3.71
#